data_AF-A0A964GRA8-F1
#
_entry.id   AF-A0A964GRA8-F1
#
_cell.length_a   1.000
_cell.length_b   1.000
_cell.length_c   1.000
_cell.angle_alpha   90.00
_cell.angle_beta   90.00
_cell.angle_gamma   90.00
#
_symmetry.space_group_name_H-M   'P 1'
#
loop_
_entity.id
_entity.type
_entity.pdbx_description
1 polymer ?
#
loop_
_entity_poly.entity_id
_entity_poly.type
_entity_poly.pdbx_seq_one_letter_code
_entity_poly.pdbx_strand_id
1 'polypeptide(L)'
;MLILRGAPALSAFRHGKLLEQLSQKVPAVTGLYAEFAHFADVDGELTADQQQVLGRLLKYGPSVPVQEPSGRLFLVVPRLGTISPWASKASDIAHNCGLQSIQRLERGIAYYVAGNLSDADAEVIAAELHDRMTQRVLGQLEQAADLFSHAQPKPMTSVDILAGGRAALAQANVDLGLALAEDEIDYLVNAFQGLKRNPNDIELMMFAQANSEHCRHKIFNA
;
A
#
# COMPACT_ATOMS: atom_id res chain seq x y z
N MET A 1 17.83 0.68 3.84
CA MET A 1 16.70 1.04 4.72
C MET A 1 17.16 1.17 6.17
N LEU A 2 16.89 2.31 6.81
CA LEU A 2 17.04 2.50 8.26
C LEU A 2 15.70 2.27 8.97
N ILE A 3 15.75 1.75 10.20
CA ILE A 3 14.57 1.49 11.03
C ILE A 3 14.68 2.34 12.29
N LEU A 4 13.68 3.19 12.55
CA LEU A 4 13.64 4.07 13.71
C LEU A 4 12.37 3.85 14.52
N ARG A 5 12.53 3.44 15.78
CA ARG A 5 11.41 3.33 16.73
C ARG A 5 10.81 4.71 17.00
N GLY A 6 9.49 4.75 17.07
CA GLY A 6 8.71 5.94 17.36
C GLY A 6 8.08 5.92 18.76
N ALA A 7 7.16 6.85 19.00
CA ALA A 7 6.40 6.90 20.25
C ALA A 7 5.36 5.76 20.33
N PRO A 8 4.87 5.42 21.55
CA PRO A 8 3.73 4.52 21.72
C PRO A 8 2.52 4.97 20.88
N ALA A 9 1.90 4.02 20.19
CA ALA A 9 0.89 4.29 19.15
C ALA A 9 -0.56 4.31 19.67
N LEU A 10 -0.80 3.83 20.90
CA LEU A 10 -2.13 3.71 21.49
C LEU A 10 -2.27 4.55 22.75
N SER A 11 -3.41 5.23 22.90
CA SER A 11 -3.83 5.76 24.20
C SER A 11 -4.29 4.64 25.12
N ALA A 12 -4.32 4.89 26.44
CA ALA A 12 -4.76 3.89 27.43
C ALA A 12 -6.15 3.30 27.11
N PHE A 13 -7.10 4.14 26.67
CA PHE A 13 -8.42 3.69 26.25
C PHE A 13 -8.40 2.76 25.03
N ARG A 14 -7.64 3.11 23.98
CA ARG A 14 -7.53 2.26 22.78
C ARG A 14 -6.79 0.96 23.07
N HIS A 15 -5.76 1.03 23.91
CA HIS A 15 -5.04 -0.13 24.39
C HIS A 15 -5.97 -1.11 25.10
N GLY A 16 -6.73 -0.66 26.11
CA GLY A 16 -7.64 -1.52 26.87
C GLY A 16 -8.71 -2.16 25.99
N LYS A 17 -9.35 -1.37 25.10
CA LYS A 17 -10.36 -1.88 24.17
C LYS A 17 -9.80 -2.94 23.21
N LEU A 18 -8.61 -2.70 22.65
CA LEU A 18 -8.00 -3.64 21.70
C LEU A 18 -7.52 -4.91 22.40
N LEU A 19 -6.92 -4.80 23.58
CA LEU A 19 -6.52 -5.95 24.39
C LEU A 19 -7.73 -6.82 24.77
N GLU A 20 -8.85 -6.20 25.17
CA GLU A 20 -10.10 -6.90 25.45
C GLU A 20 -10.62 -7.63 24.21
N GLN A 21 -10.68 -6.95 23.06
CA GLN A 21 -11.12 -7.55 21.79
C GLN A 21 -10.24 -8.73 21.37
N LEU A 22 -8.91 -8.61 21.50
CA LEU A 22 -7.97 -9.67 21.16
C LEU A 22 -8.11 -10.85 22.12
N SER A 23 -8.17 -10.61 23.44
CA SER A 23 -8.32 -11.68 24.45
C SER A 23 -9.67 -12.41 24.38
N GLN A 24 -10.75 -11.74 23.96
CA GLN A 24 -12.03 -12.40 23.71
C GLN A 24 -11.97 -13.39 22.54
N LYS A 25 -11.22 -13.07 21.47
CA LYS A 25 -11.06 -13.94 20.30
C LYS A 25 -9.98 -15.00 20.49
N VAL A 26 -8.91 -14.64 21.21
CA VAL A 26 -7.75 -15.47 21.49
C VAL A 26 -7.43 -15.39 22.99
N PRO A 27 -7.98 -16.30 23.82
CA PRO A 27 -7.79 -16.27 25.27
C PRO A 27 -6.34 -16.41 25.75
N ALA A 28 -5.44 -16.86 24.87
CA ALA A 28 -4.00 -16.95 25.15
C ALA A 28 -3.29 -15.58 25.19
N VAL A 29 -3.93 -14.50 24.72
CA VAL A 29 -3.39 -13.13 24.76
C VAL A 29 -3.42 -12.60 26.20
N THR A 30 -2.26 -12.24 26.72
CA THR A 30 -2.07 -11.73 28.10
C THR A 30 -1.61 -10.29 28.15
N GLY A 31 -1.15 -9.73 27.03
CA GLY A 31 -0.66 -8.36 26.97
C GLY A 31 -0.55 -7.82 25.55
N LEU A 32 -0.57 -6.49 25.45
CA LEU A 32 -0.47 -5.76 24.19
C LEU A 32 0.40 -4.54 24.40
N TYR A 33 1.35 -4.32 23.52
CA TYR A 33 2.09 -3.06 23.40
C TYR A 33 2.13 -2.65 21.93
N ALA A 34 2.16 -1.35 21.67
CA ALA A 34 2.20 -0.84 20.30
C ALA A 34 3.00 0.45 20.22
N GLU A 35 3.87 0.54 19.23
CA GLU A 35 4.67 1.73 18.93
C GLU A 35 4.69 2.01 17.44
N PHE A 36 4.90 3.26 17.07
CA PHE A 36 5.20 3.58 15.68
C PHE A 36 6.57 3.01 15.31
N ALA A 37 6.68 2.48 14.10
CA ALA A 37 7.94 2.13 13.48
C ALA A 37 8.09 2.99 12.21
N HIS A 38 9.22 3.64 12.06
CA HIS A 38 9.53 4.44 10.88
C HIS A 38 10.61 3.76 10.06
N PHE A 39 10.43 3.79 8.75
CA PHE A 39 11.33 3.18 7.79
C PHE A 39 11.83 4.27 6.85
N ALA A 40 13.14 4.45 6.78
CA ALA A 40 13.76 5.41 5.88
C ALA A 40 14.52 4.67 4.78
N ASP A 41 14.08 4.86 3.54
CA ASP A 41 14.85 4.50 2.38
C ASP A 41 15.84 5.61 2.08
N VAL A 42 17.13 5.26 2.03
CA VAL A 42 18.24 6.20 2.01
C VAL A 42 19.17 5.80 0.88
N ASP A 43 19.48 6.75 0.00
CA ASP A 43 20.52 6.62 -0.99
C ASP A 43 21.89 6.93 -0.33
N GLY A 44 22.73 5.90 -0.25
CA GLY A 44 24.01 5.96 0.46
C GLY A 44 23.86 5.95 1.99
N GLU A 45 24.61 6.82 2.67
CA GLU A 45 24.66 6.90 4.14
C GLU A 45 24.29 8.30 4.64
N LEU A 46 23.73 8.36 5.84
CA LEU A 46 23.51 9.61 6.57
C LEU A 46 24.70 9.93 7.47
N THR A 47 25.18 11.18 7.43
CA THR A 47 26.16 11.66 8.41
C THR A 47 25.57 11.65 9.83
N ALA A 48 26.43 11.73 10.86
CA ALA A 48 25.97 11.77 12.26
C ALA A 48 24.98 12.92 12.53
N ASP A 49 25.23 14.10 11.95
CA ASP A 49 24.34 15.26 12.07
C ASP A 49 22.99 15.00 11.38
N GLN A 50 23.00 14.40 10.18
CA GLN A 50 21.78 14.04 9.45
C GLN A 50 20.96 12.98 10.20
N GLN A 51 21.61 11.98 10.80
CA GLN A 51 20.96 10.99 11.65
C GLN A 51 20.30 11.65 12.88
N GLN A 52 20.97 12.63 13.48
CA GLN A 52 20.41 13.38 14.61
C GLN A 52 19.18 14.20 14.19
N VAL A 53 19.24 14.88 13.04
CA VAL A 53 18.09 15.61 12.49
C VAL A 53 16.92 14.66 12.22
N LEU A 54 17.16 13.55 11.53
CA LEU A 54 16.13 12.54 11.25
C LEU A 54 15.50 11.99 12.53
N GLY A 55 16.32 11.64 13.53
CA GLY A 55 15.84 11.16 14.82
C GLY A 55 14.98 12.18 15.56
N ARG A 56 15.27 13.48 15.43
CA ARG A 56 14.43 14.55 16.00
C ARG A 56 13.12 14.71 15.25
N LEU A 57 13.14 14.65 13.91
CA LEU A 57 11.92 14.75 13.09
C LEU A 57 10.92 13.63 13.40
N LEU A 58 11.42 12.42 13.65
CA LEU A 58 10.60 11.24 13.93
C LEU A 58 10.21 11.09 15.41
N LYS A 59 10.59 12.05 16.26
CA LYS A 59 10.17 12.14 17.65
C LYS A 59 8.97 13.07 17.79
N TYR A 60 7.77 12.51 17.66
CA TYR A 60 6.51 13.23 17.79
C TYR A 60 5.45 12.37 18.49
N GLY A 61 4.32 12.99 18.87
CA GLY A 61 3.20 12.31 19.52
C GLY A 61 3.18 12.47 21.05
N PRO A 62 2.20 11.85 21.72
CA PRO A 62 2.03 11.97 23.16
C PRO A 62 3.20 11.32 23.92
N SER A 63 3.62 11.95 25.02
CA SER A 63 4.65 11.42 25.90
C SER A 63 4.08 10.33 26.82
N VAL A 64 3.87 9.15 26.25
CA VAL A 64 3.48 7.94 26.97
C VAL A 64 4.75 7.15 27.32
N PRO A 65 4.82 6.49 28.49
CA PRO A 65 5.95 5.63 28.83
C PRO A 65 6.19 4.57 27.75
N VAL A 66 7.42 4.53 27.24
CA VAL A 66 7.90 3.46 26.37
C VAL A 66 8.06 2.20 27.21
N GLN A 67 7.66 1.07 26.64
CA GLN A 67 7.84 -0.24 27.25
C GLN A 67 8.86 -1.02 26.44
N GLU A 68 9.60 -1.92 27.09
CA GLU A 68 10.45 -2.86 26.35
C GLU A 68 9.57 -3.83 25.57
N PRO A 69 9.75 -3.96 24.25
CA PRO A 69 8.96 -4.87 23.44
C PRO A 69 9.06 -6.31 23.93
N SER A 70 7.93 -6.97 24.10
CA SER A 70 7.85 -8.37 24.52
C SER A 70 6.63 -9.05 23.89
N GLY A 71 6.79 -10.33 23.52
CA GLY A 71 5.79 -11.11 22.82
C GLY A 71 6.02 -11.18 21.30
N ARG A 72 5.01 -11.67 20.57
CA ARG A 72 5.07 -11.84 19.12
C ARG A 72 4.84 -10.51 18.42
N LEU A 73 5.69 -10.17 17.45
CA LEU A 73 5.57 -8.98 16.63
C LEU A 73 4.52 -9.16 15.53
N PHE A 74 3.67 -8.15 15.38
CA PHE A 74 2.78 -7.94 14.24
C PHE A 74 3.02 -6.51 13.74
N LEU A 75 3.86 -6.38 12.71
CA LEU A 75 4.15 -5.09 12.11
C LEU A 75 3.07 -4.77 11.06
N VAL A 76 2.23 -3.79 11.35
CA VAL A 76 1.21 -3.30 10.42
C VAL A 76 1.79 -2.15 9.60
N VAL A 77 1.84 -2.31 8.27
CA VAL A 77 2.34 -1.32 7.31
C VAL A 77 1.33 -1.11 6.18
N PRO A 78 1.46 -0.04 5.38
CA PRO A 78 0.69 0.08 4.14
C PRO A 78 0.90 -1.14 3.23
N ARG A 79 -0.11 -1.46 2.43
CA ARG A 79 -0.02 -2.56 1.47
C ARG A 79 1.16 -2.33 0.51
N LEU A 80 1.94 -3.38 0.25
CA LEU A 80 3.07 -3.30 -0.68
C LEU A 80 2.60 -2.81 -2.06
N GLY A 81 3.38 -1.90 -2.66
CA GLY A 81 3.03 -1.21 -3.89
C GLY A 81 2.18 0.05 -3.70
N THR A 82 1.85 0.42 -2.46
CA THR A 82 1.19 1.70 -2.14
C THR A 82 2.16 2.64 -1.41
N ILE A 83 1.85 3.94 -1.43
CA ILE A 83 2.57 4.98 -0.68
C ILE A 83 1.55 5.69 0.20
N SER A 84 1.78 5.73 1.50
CA SER A 84 0.83 6.40 2.39
C SER A 84 0.88 7.92 2.21
N PRO A 85 -0.21 8.66 2.46
CA PRO A 85 -0.15 10.13 2.50
C PRO A 85 0.79 10.66 3.58
N TRP A 86 1.07 9.87 4.63
CA TRP A 86 2.08 10.20 5.64
C TRP A 86 3.47 10.16 5.02
N ALA A 87 3.78 9.15 4.20
CA ALA A 87 5.07 9.00 3.55
C ALA A 87 5.42 10.20 2.67
N SER A 88 4.47 10.69 1.85
CA SER A 88 4.68 11.88 1.02
C SER A 88 5.06 13.09 1.87
N LYS A 89 4.26 13.41 2.90
CA LYS A 89 4.50 14.58 3.75
C LYS A 89 5.77 14.46 4.60
N ALA A 90 6.04 13.27 5.14
CA ALA A 90 7.23 13.02 5.94
C ALA A 90 8.50 13.17 5.10
N SER A 91 8.47 12.66 3.86
CA SER A 91 9.59 12.80 2.92
C SER A 91 9.81 14.27 2.54
N ASP A 92 8.74 15.04 2.26
CA ASP A 92 8.84 16.48 2.00
C ASP A 92 9.46 17.23 3.20
N ILE A 93 9.06 16.91 4.43
CA ILE A 93 9.64 17.50 5.64
C ILE A 93 11.14 17.16 5.73
N ALA A 94 11.52 15.91 5.48
CA ALA A 94 12.92 15.50 5.51
C ALA A 94 13.76 16.27 4.47
N HIS A 95 13.26 16.41 3.23
CA HIS A 95 13.91 17.18 2.17
C HIS A 95 14.06 18.67 2.55
N ASN A 96 13.00 19.27 3.09
CA ASN A 96 13.02 20.67 3.55
C ASN A 96 13.97 20.89 4.74
N CYS A 97 14.30 19.84 5.50
CA CYS A 97 15.31 19.86 6.56
C CYS A 97 16.73 19.51 6.05
N GLY A 98 16.94 19.44 4.72
CA GLY A 98 18.25 19.19 4.12
C GLY A 98 18.65 17.71 4.02
N LEU A 99 17.73 16.77 4.27
CA LEU A 99 17.98 15.33 4.19
C LEU A 99 17.69 14.77 2.78
N GLN A 100 18.41 15.29 1.78
CA GLN A 100 18.17 14.97 0.36
C GLN A 100 18.47 13.51 -0.01
N SER A 101 19.30 12.81 0.78
CA SER A 101 19.59 11.39 0.60
C SER A 101 18.43 10.47 1.02
N ILE A 102 17.41 10.98 1.72
CA ILE A 102 16.22 10.19 2.03
C ILE A 102 15.33 10.15 0.78
N GLN A 103 15.21 8.97 0.18
CA GLN A 103 14.34 8.75 -0.98
C GLN A 103 12.87 8.71 -0.56
N ARG A 104 12.58 8.02 0.53
CA ARG A 104 11.22 7.93 1.08
C ARG A 104 11.22 7.56 2.55
N LEU A 105 10.35 8.21 3.31
CA LEU A 105 9.96 7.77 4.66
C LEU A 105 8.64 7.00 4.58
N GLU A 106 8.49 5.96 5.37
CA GLU A 106 7.21 5.29 5.60
C GLU A 106 7.02 4.97 7.09
N ARG A 107 5.77 4.78 7.52
CA ARG A 107 5.41 4.48 8.90
C ARG A 107 4.55 3.24 9.00
N GLY A 108 4.91 2.35 9.91
CA GLY A 108 4.08 1.26 10.40
C GLY A 108 3.73 1.41 11.88
N ILE A 109 2.96 0.45 12.39
CA ILE A 109 2.71 0.24 13.81
C ILE A 109 3.21 -1.15 14.16
N ALA A 110 4.18 -1.24 15.06
CA ALA A 110 4.67 -2.50 15.60
C ALA A 110 3.82 -2.87 16.82
N TYR A 111 2.96 -3.87 16.68
CA TYR A 111 2.24 -4.45 17.81
C TYR A 111 3.03 -5.62 18.36
N TYR A 112 3.21 -5.65 19.67
CA TYR A 112 3.82 -6.76 20.40
C TYR A 112 2.75 -7.38 21.29
N VAL A 113 2.40 -8.63 21.01
CA VAL A 113 1.32 -9.34 21.70
C VAL A 113 1.91 -10.45 22.55
N ALA A 114 1.74 -10.36 23.86
CA ALA A 114 2.20 -11.35 24.81
C ALA A 114 1.18 -12.49 24.95
N GLY A 115 1.68 -13.72 25.03
CA GLY A 115 0.85 -14.93 25.11
C GLY A 115 1.56 -16.15 24.53
N ASN A 116 1.05 -17.35 24.83
CA ASN A 116 1.47 -18.58 24.15
C ASN A 116 0.63 -18.75 22.88
N LEU A 117 1.02 -18.05 21.81
CA LEU A 117 0.24 -17.93 20.58
C LEU A 117 0.63 -18.99 19.55
N SER A 118 -0.34 -19.77 19.10
CA SER A 118 -0.18 -20.62 17.91
C SER A 118 -0.17 -19.78 16.63
N ASP A 119 0.15 -20.39 15.48
CA ASP A 119 0.04 -19.71 14.20
C ASP A 119 -1.41 -19.40 13.80
N ALA A 120 -2.37 -20.27 14.18
CA ALA A 120 -3.79 -19.99 13.99
C ALA A 120 -4.25 -18.77 14.82
N ASP A 121 -3.76 -18.64 16.06
CA ASP A 121 -4.02 -17.47 16.89
C ASP A 121 -3.44 -16.21 16.25
N ALA A 122 -2.24 -16.30 15.66
CA ALA A 122 -1.59 -15.19 15.00
C ALA A 122 -2.37 -14.68 13.77
N GLU A 123 -2.99 -15.57 12.99
CA GLU A 123 -3.86 -15.17 11.88
C GLU A 123 -5.10 -14.40 12.35
N VAL A 124 -5.74 -14.88 13.43
CA VAL A 124 -6.89 -14.19 14.04
C VAL A 124 -6.48 -12.82 14.56
N ILE A 125 -5.37 -12.73 15.30
CA ILE A 125 -4.84 -11.46 15.81
C ILE A 125 -4.51 -10.51 14.66
N ALA A 126 -3.81 -10.97 13.63
CA ALA A 126 -3.44 -10.15 12.49
C ALA A 126 -4.67 -9.52 11.83
N ALA A 127 -5.76 -10.28 11.65
CA ALA A 127 -7.00 -9.78 11.06
C ALA A 127 -7.66 -8.64 11.86
N GLU A 128 -7.47 -8.59 13.17
CA GLU A 128 -8.00 -7.52 14.03
C GLU A 128 -7.13 -6.26 14.08
N LEU A 129 -5.84 -6.39 13.76
CA LEU A 129 -4.86 -5.30 13.90
C LEU A 129 -4.75 -4.37 12.69
N HIS A 130 -5.31 -4.76 11.53
CA HIS A 130 -5.15 -4.01 10.28
C HIS A 130 -6.42 -3.93 9.45
N ASP A 131 -6.46 -2.94 8.57
CA ASP A 131 -7.42 -2.86 7.48
C ASP A 131 -6.92 -3.66 6.26
N ARG A 132 -7.62 -4.76 5.94
CA ARG A 132 -7.28 -5.65 4.81
C ARG A 132 -7.22 -4.96 3.44
N MET A 133 -7.88 -3.81 3.27
CA MET A 133 -7.92 -3.10 1.99
C MET A 133 -6.67 -2.24 1.77
N THR A 134 -6.10 -1.70 2.86
CA THR A 134 -5.07 -0.65 2.79
C THR A 134 -3.74 -1.05 3.44
N GLN A 135 -3.74 -2.08 4.29
CA GLN A 135 -2.60 -2.47 5.11
C GLN A 135 -2.22 -3.93 4.92
N ARG A 136 -1.05 -4.30 5.46
CA ARG A 136 -0.57 -5.67 5.57
C ARG A 136 0.14 -5.87 6.89
N VAL A 137 0.11 -7.10 7.40
CA VAL A 137 0.85 -7.51 8.60
C VAL A 137 2.11 -8.27 8.19
N LEU A 138 3.25 -7.85 8.74
CA LEU A 138 4.57 -8.47 8.59
C LEU A 138 5.01 -9.04 9.95
N GLY A 139 5.81 -10.11 9.93
CA GLY A 139 6.30 -10.77 11.14
C GLY A 139 7.63 -10.20 11.66
N GLN A 140 8.33 -9.43 10.84
CA GLN A 140 9.66 -8.88 11.14
C GLN A 140 9.76 -7.43 10.65
N LEU A 141 10.59 -6.62 11.31
CA LEU A 141 10.78 -5.22 10.92
C LEU A 141 11.52 -5.10 9.58
N GLU A 142 12.43 -6.02 9.31
CA GLU A 142 13.28 -6.06 8.12
C GLU A 142 12.48 -6.30 6.84
N GLN A 143 11.35 -7.01 6.95
CA GLN A 143 10.41 -7.24 5.84
C GLN A 143 9.81 -5.93 5.29
N ALA A 144 9.87 -4.83 6.06
CA ALA A 144 9.44 -3.52 5.59
C ALA A 144 10.30 -2.99 4.43
N ALA A 145 11.46 -3.59 4.14
CA ALA A 145 12.26 -3.28 2.96
C ALA A 145 11.44 -3.42 1.66
N ASP A 146 10.47 -4.34 1.62
CA ASP A 146 9.58 -4.54 0.47
C ASP A 146 8.66 -3.34 0.21
N LEU A 147 8.47 -2.43 1.17
CA LEU A 147 7.76 -1.17 0.94
C LEU A 147 8.47 -0.30 -0.10
N PHE A 148 9.79 -0.47 -0.24
CA PHE A 148 10.69 0.30 -1.09
C PHE A 148 11.11 -0.45 -2.36
N SER A 149 10.46 -1.57 -2.69
CA SER A 149 10.77 -2.31 -3.91
C SER A 149 10.60 -1.43 -5.16
N HIS A 150 11.63 -1.35 -5.99
CA HIS A 150 11.56 -0.69 -7.29
C HIS A 150 11.21 -1.70 -8.38
N ALA A 151 10.07 -1.48 -9.05
CA ALA A 151 9.72 -2.25 -10.24
C ALA A 151 10.28 -1.57 -11.50
N GLN A 152 10.71 -2.37 -12.46
CA GLN A 152 11.03 -1.85 -13.79
C GLN A 152 9.74 -1.46 -14.53
N PRO A 153 9.75 -0.38 -15.33
CA PRO A 153 8.63 -0.02 -16.17
C PRO A 153 8.19 -1.21 -17.05
N LYS A 154 6.89 -1.56 -17.00
CA LYS A 154 6.35 -2.63 -17.84
C LYS A 154 6.22 -2.14 -19.28
N PRO A 155 6.56 -2.95 -20.30
CA PRO A 155 6.33 -2.59 -21.69
C PRO A 155 4.82 -2.52 -21.97
N MET A 156 4.44 -1.66 -22.92
CA MET A 156 3.07 -1.62 -23.43
C MET A 156 2.72 -2.93 -24.13
N THR A 157 1.44 -3.31 -24.09
CA THR A 157 0.93 -4.47 -24.82
C THR A 157 0.02 -4.03 -25.97
N SER A 158 -0.06 -4.86 -27.02
CA SER A 158 -0.89 -4.61 -28.19
C SER A 158 -1.89 -5.74 -28.37
N VAL A 159 -3.12 -5.40 -28.73
CA VAL A 159 -4.22 -6.36 -28.96
C VAL A 159 -4.33 -6.63 -30.45
N ASP A 160 -4.18 -7.90 -30.84
CA ASP A 160 -4.07 -8.29 -32.24
C ASP A 160 -5.42 -8.32 -33.00
N ILE A 161 -5.97 -7.14 -33.27
CA ILE A 161 -7.22 -6.98 -34.04
C ILE A 161 -6.99 -7.24 -35.53
N LEU A 162 -5.79 -6.99 -36.07
CA LEU A 162 -5.52 -7.19 -37.49
C LEU A 162 -5.62 -8.67 -37.90
N ALA A 163 -5.10 -9.59 -37.08
CA ALA A 163 -5.26 -11.03 -37.33
C ALA A 163 -6.44 -11.65 -36.56
N GLY A 164 -6.62 -11.28 -35.30
CA GLY A 164 -7.64 -11.86 -34.41
C GLY A 164 -9.02 -11.19 -34.46
N GLY A 165 -9.14 -10.07 -35.20
CA GLY A 165 -10.40 -9.39 -35.45
C GLY A 165 -11.14 -9.00 -34.17
N ARG A 166 -12.47 -9.08 -34.25
CA ARG A 166 -13.37 -8.77 -33.13
C ARG A 166 -13.14 -9.65 -31.91
N ALA A 167 -12.80 -10.93 -32.10
CA ALA A 167 -12.60 -11.88 -31.02
C ALA A 167 -11.40 -11.48 -30.12
N ALA A 168 -10.32 -10.98 -30.73
CA ALA A 168 -9.18 -10.47 -29.97
C ALA A 168 -9.56 -9.28 -29.07
N LEU A 169 -10.38 -8.36 -29.57
CA LEU A 169 -10.85 -7.24 -28.77
C LEU A 169 -11.84 -7.67 -27.68
N ALA A 170 -12.73 -8.62 -27.97
CA ALA A 170 -13.67 -9.16 -26.98
C ALA A 170 -12.94 -9.85 -25.81
N GLN A 171 -11.86 -10.58 -26.10
CA GLN A 171 -11.02 -11.17 -25.06
C GLN A 171 -10.31 -10.08 -24.23
N ALA A 172 -9.71 -9.09 -24.89
CA ALA A 172 -9.06 -7.96 -24.21
C ALA A 172 -10.03 -7.16 -23.33
N ASN A 173 -11.30 -7.03 -23.74
CA ASN A 173 -12.35 -6.40 -22.94
C ASN A 173 -12.53 -7.08 -21.57
N VAL A 174 -12.49 -8.42 -21.54
CA VAL A 174 -12.60 -9.20 -20.30
C VAL A 174 -11.30 -9.10 -19.49
N ASP A 175 -10.16 -9.34 -20.12
CA ASP A 175 -8.86 -9.41 -19.43
C ASP A 175 -8.45 -8.08 -18.80
N LEU A 176 -8.76 -6.96 -19.47
CA LEU A 176 -8.46 -5.61 -19.00
C LEU A 176 -9.63 -4.96 -18.23
N GLY A 177 -10.81 -5.59 -18.22
CA GLY A 177 -12.00 -5.06 -17.56
C GLY A 177 -12.50 -3.74 -18.17
N LEU A 178 -12.52 -3.64 -19.51
CA LEU A 178 -12.87 -2.40 -20.21
C LEU A 178 -14.37 -2.07 -20.16
N ALA A 179 -15.22 -3.08 -19.91
CA ALA A 179 -16.68 -2.94 -19.87
C ALA A 179 -17.29 -2.29 -21.12
N LEU A 180 -16.72 -2.59 -22.29
CA LEU A 180 -17.20 -2.11 -23.59
C LEU A 180 -18.52 -2.79 -23.97
N ALA A 181 -19.45 -2.03 -24.52
CA ALA A 181 -20.64 -2.55 -25.19
C ALA A 181 -20.30 -3.13 -26.57
N GLU A 182 -21.21 -3.94 -27.13
CA GLU A 182 -20.99 -4.63 -28.41
C GLU A 182 -20.75 -3.65 -29.57
N ASP A 183 -21.45 -2.53 -29.59
CA ASP A 183 -21.30 -1.46 -30.58
C ASP A 183 -19.97 -0.68 -30.42
N GLU A 184 -19.49 -0.52 -29.18
CA GLU A 184 -18.17 0.07 -28.90
C GLU A 184 -17.02 -0.84 -29.36
N ILE A 185 -17.17 -2.16 -29.19
CA ILE A 185 -16.24 -3.15 -29.74
C ILE A 185 -16.21 -3.04 -31.27
N ASP A 186 -17.37 -3.02 -31.92
CA ASP A 186 -17.46 -2.90 -33.38
C ASP A 186 -16.85 -1.60 -33.89
N TYR A 187 -17.10 -0.49 -33.20
CA TYR A 187 -16.49 0.80 -33.51
C TYR A 187 -14.96 0.74 -33.48
N LEU A 188 -14.38 0.17 -32.41
CA LEU A 188 -12.94 0.07 -32.25
C LEU A 188 -12.30 -0.85 -33.29
N VAL A 189 -12.90 -2.00 -33.57
CA VAL A 189 -12.41 -2.92 -34.62
C VAL A 189 -12.34 -2.19 -35.95
N ASN A 190 -13.42 -1.52 -36.35
CA ASN A 190 -13.48 -0.77 -37.60
C ASN A 190 -12.45 0.36 -37.64
N ALA A 191 -12.31 1.11 -36.54
CA ALA A 191 -11.35 2.21 -36.45
C ALA A 191 -9.91 1.73 -36.63
N PHE A 192 -9.49 0.68 -35.90
CA PHE A 192 -8.11 0.19 -35.95
C PHE A 192 -7.79 -0.59 -37.22
N GLN A 193 -8.77 -1.27 -37.82
CA GLN A 193 -8.64 -1.81 -39.19
C GLN A 193 -8.44 -0.69 -40.23
N GLY A 194 -9.20 0.41 -40.12
CA GLY A 194 -9.01 1.59 -40.96
C GLY A 194 -7.63 2.23 -40.80
N LEU A 195 -7.12 2.27 -39.57
CA LEU A 195 -5.76 2.74 -39.25
C LEU A 195 -4.65 1.75 -39.63
N LYS A 196 -5.00 0.51 -40.01
CA LYS A 196 -4.07 -0.56 -40.39
C LYS A 196 -2.99 -0.84 -39.34
N ARG A 197 -3.36 -0.78 -38.07
CA ARG A 197 -2.49 -1.13 -36.94
C ARG A 197 -3.29 -1.70 -35.79
N ASN A 198 -2.64 -2.50 -34.96
CA ASN A 198 -3.23 -2.96 -33.71
C ASN A 198 -3.31 -1.80 -32.69
N PRO A 199 -4.37 -1.74 -31.87
CA PRO A 199 -4.40 -0.86 -30.72
C PRO A 199 -3.42 -1.32 -29.64
N ASN A 200 -2.92 -0.36 -28.88
CA ASN A 200 -2.25 -0.63 -27.61
C ASN A 200 -3.28 -0.66 -26.47
N ASP A 201 -2.96 -1.41 -25.42
CA ASP A 201 -3.74 -1.50 -24.18
C ASP A 201 -4.17 -0.13 -23.64
N ILE A 202 -3.25 0.84 -23.60
CA ILE A 202 -3.50 2.20 -23.11
C ILE A 202 -4.52 2.96 -23.96
N GLU A 203 -4.57 2.73 -25.27
CA GLU A 203 -5.54 3.37 -26.17
C GLU A 203 -6.95 2.84 -25.90
N LEU A 204 -7.07 1.55 -25.65
CA LEU A 204 -8.34 0.89 -25.32
C LEU A 204 -8.83 1.29 -23.92
N MET A 205 -7.95 1.32 -22.92
CA MET A 205 -8.26 1.80 -21.57
C MET A 205 -8.74 3.25 -21.59
N MET A 206 -8.06 4.12 -22.34
CA MET A 206 -8.47 5.53 -22.49
C MET A 206 -9.87 5.63 -23.10
N PHE A 207 -10.13 4.89 -24.19
CA PHE A 207 -11.43 4.89 -24.84
C PHE A 207 -12.54 4.41 -23.90
N ALA A 208 -12.30 3.29 -23.20
CA ALA A 208 -13.26 2.70 -22.27
C ALA A 208 -13.64 3.67 -21.14
N GLN A 209 -12.65 4.33 -20.53
CA GLN A 209 -12.92 5.28 -19.45
C GLN A 209 -13.67 6.51 -19.95
N ALA A 210 -13.32 7.04 -21.12
CA ALA A 210 -13.99 8.21 -21.71
C ALA A 210 -15.44 7.92 -22.14
N ASN A 211 -15.75 6.68 -22.53
CA ASN A 211 -17.07 6.25 -22.99
C ASN A 211 -17.87 5.48 -21.93
N SER A 212 -17.36 5.35 -20.70
CA SER A 212 -18.12 4.84 -19.57
C SER A 212 -19.37 5.69 -19.32
N GLU A 213 -20.40 5.09 -18.70
CA GLU A 213 -21.61 5.86 -18.36
C GLU A 213 -21.29 7.05 -17.44
N HIS A 214 -20.41 6.84 -16.48
CA HIS A 214 -19.97 7.88 -15.56
C HIS A 214 -19.39 9.11 -16.28
N CYS A 215 -18.68 8.93 -17.39
CA CYS A 215 -18.06 10.03 -18.13
C CYS A 215 -18.98 10.61 -19.20
N ARG A 216 -19.74 9.74 -19.89
CA ARG A 216 -20.51 10.13 -21.08
C ARG A 216 -21.94 10.53 -20.77
N HIS A 217 -22.46 10.17 -19.59
CA HIS A 217 -23.84 10.45 -19.17
C HIS A 217 -24.84 10.02 -20.26
N LYS A 218 -24.65 8.82 -20.81
CA LYS A 218 -25.46 8.22 -21.88
C LYS A 218 -26.94 8.23 -21.48
N ILE A 219 -27.25 7.94 -20.22
CA ILE A 219 -28.64 7.93 -19.72
C ILE A 219 -29.26 9.33 -19.78
N PHE A 220 -28.51 10.38 -19.48
CA PHE A 220 -29.01 11.76 -19.50
C PHE A 220 -29.18 12.32 -20.92
N ASN A 221 -28.56 11.71 -21.92
CA ASN A 221 -28.58 12.14 -23.32
C ASN A 221 -29.39 11.21 -24.24
N ALA A 222 -30.07 10.21 -23.67
CA ALA A 222 -30.89 9.23 -24.40
C ALA A 222 -32.25 9.79 -24.84
#